data_AF-A0A1D7XZG4-F1
#
_entry.id   AF-A0A1D7XZG4-F1
#
_cell.length_a   1.000
_cell.length_b   1.000
_cell.length_c   1.000
_cell.angle_alpha   90.00
_cell.angle_beta   90.00
_cell.angle_gamma   90.00
#
_symmetry.space_group_name_H-M   'P 1'
#
loop_
_entity.id
_entity.type
_entity.pdbx_description
1 polymer ?
#
loop_
_entity_poly.entity_id
_entity_poly.type
_entity_poly.pdbx_seq_one_letter_code
_entity_poly.pdbx_strand_id
1 'polypeptide(L)'
;MKLIQETPTAKIYLGKFQGKPCRYIEDKKTGERTLSLEDVAKCLGFKNSQEMFSNDKMLDALGKALKKDPKAIRDTIYIDKE
;
A
#
# COMPACT_ATOMS: atom_id res chain seq x y z
N MET A 1 -0.72 4.30 -14.49
CA MET A 1 -0.41 2.96 -13.91
C MET A 1 -0.57 1.91 -15.01
N LYS A 2 0.15 0.79 -14.98
CA LYS A 2 0.08 -0.28 -16.01
C LYS A 2 -0.31 -1.60 -15.35
N LEU A 3 -1.34 -2.28 -15.86
CA LEU A 3 -1.68 -3.63 -15.38
C LEU A 3 -0.53 -4.59 -15.73
N ILE A 4 0.01 -5.28 -14.72
CA ILE A 4 1.14 -6.22 -14.90
C ILE A 4 0.74 -7.66 -14.65
N GLN A 5 -0.28 -7.90 -13.83
CA GLN A 5 -0.75 -9.23 -13.53
C GLN A 5 -2.23 -9.17 -13.17
N GLU A 6 -2.97 -10.17 -13.62
CA GLU A 6 -4.36 -10.35 -13.24
C GLU A 6 -4.54 -11.77 -12.71
N THR A 7 -5.07 -11.89 -11.51
CA THR A 7 -5.46 -13.15 -10.87
C THR A 7 -7.00 -13.24 -10.84
N PRO A 8 -7.56 -14.41 -10.48
CA PRO A 8 -9.00 -14.57 -10.35
C PRO A 8 -9.59 -13.64 -9.27
N THR A 9 -8.81 -13.33 -8.25
CA THR A 9 -9.24 -12.55 -7.08
C THR A 9 -8.79 -11.09 -7.10
N ALA A 10 -7.71 -10.76 -7.81
CA ALA A 10 -7.15 -9.41 -7.80
C ALA A 10 -6.51 -8.99 -9.13
N LYS A 11 -6.39 -7.68 -9.36
CA LYS A 11 -5.63 -7.08 -10.47
C LYS A 11 -4.44 -6.33 -9.89
N ILE A 12 -3.25 -6.62 -10.38
CA ILE A 12 -2.01 -5.99 -9.93
C ILE A 12 -1.52 -5.01 -10.99
N TYR A 13 -1.44 -3.75 -10.62
CA TYR A 13 -0.95 -2.66 -11.44
C TYR A 13 0.42 -2.19 -10.95
N LEU A 14 1.33 -1.92 -11.86
CA LEU A 14 2.57 -1.22 -11.58
C LEU A 14 2.37 0.28 -11.79
N GLY A 15 2.57 1.06 -10.73
CA GLY A 15 2.58 2.51 -10.77
C GLY A 15 3.87 3.06 -10.20
N LYS A 16 3.88 4.36 -9.92
CA LYS A 16 4.96 5.01 -9.19
C LYS A 16 4.36 5.67 -7.95
N PHE A 17 4.98 5.48 -6.80
CA PHE A 17 4.68 6.19 -5.56
C PHE A 17 5.95 6.91 -5.12
N GLN A 18 5.89 8.23 -4.91
CA GLN A 18 7.05 9.05 -4.55
C GLN A 18 8.28 8.83 -5.48
N GLY A 19 8.03 8.68 -6.78
CA GLY A 19 9.06 8.44 -7.79
C GLY A 19 9.60 7.00 -7.87
N LYS A 20 9.24 6.13 -6.93
CA LYS A 20 9.65 4.71 -6.89
C LYS A 20 8.56 3.80 -7.47
N PRO A 21 8.92 2.70 -8.15
CA PRO A 21 7.94 1.75 -8.67
C PRO A 21 7.23 1.03 -7.52
N CYS A 22 5.89 1.02 -7.55
CA CYS A 22 5.06 0.33 -6.56
C CYS A 22 3.97 -0.50 -7.23
N ARG A 23 3.70 -1.67 -6.64
CA ARG A 23 2.58 -2.53 -7.04
C ARG A 23 1.31 -2.14 -6.29
N TYR A 24 0.22 -2.01 -7.04
CA TYR A 24 -1.13 -1.74 -6.55
C TYR A 24 -1.97 -2.96 -6.83
N ILE A 25 -2.63 -3.48 -5.81
CA ILE A 25 -3.42 -4.70 -5.84
C ILE A 25 -4.88 -4.29 -5.68
N GLU A 26 -5.65 -4.33 -6.76
CA GLU A 26 -7.10 -4.13 -6.76
C GLU A 26 -7.80 -5.46 -6.51
N ASP A 27 -8.55 -5.55 -5.41
CA ASP A 27 -9.41 -6.69 -5.14
C ASP A 27 -10.62 -6.65 -6.10
N LYS A 28 -10.83 -7.73 -6.86
CA LYS A 28 -11.94 -7.80 -7.83
C LYS A 28 -13.31 -7.98 -7.15
N LYS A 29 -13.35 -8.47 -5.91
CA LYS A 29 -14.58 -8.77 -5.18
C LYS A 29 -15.13 -7.53 -4.48
N THR A 30 -14.26 -6.71 -3.90
CA THR A 30 -14.65 -5.48 -3.20
C THR A 30 -14.42 -4.21 -4.02
N GLY A 31 -13.60 -4.29 -5.07
CA GLY A 31 -13.15 -3.13 -5.84
C GLY A 31 -12.11 -2.29 -5.10
N GLU A 32 -11.65 -2.73 -3.92
CA GLU A 32 -10.68 -2.00 -3.10
C GLU A 32 -9.30 -2.08 -3.74
N ARG A 33 -8.69 -0.92 -4.00
CA ARG A 33 -7.28 -0.85 -4.40
C ARG A 33 -6.43 -0.79 -3.16
N THR A 34 -5.43 -1.68 -3.10
CA THR A 34 -4.44 -1.77 -2.03
C THR A 34 -3.01 -1.64 -2.58
N LEU A 35 -2.02 -1.30 -1.76
CA LEU A 35 -0.63 -1.05 -2.16
C LEU A 35 0.14 -2.20 -1.58
N SER A 36 1.10 -2.71 -2.33
CA SER A 36 1.97 -3.74 -1.78
C SER A 36 2.74 -3.17 -0.60
N LEU A 37 2.48 -3.71 0.59
CA LEU A 37 3.17 -3.34 1.82
C LEU A 37 4.69 -3.49 1.69
N GLU A 38 5.18 -4.45 0.90
CA GLU A 38 6.60 -4.60 0.62
C GLU A 38 7.18 -3.41 -0.18
N ASP A 39 6.45 -2.95 -1.20
CA ASP A 39 6.90 -1.81 -2.00
C ASP A 39 6.79 -0.50 -1.22
N VAL A 40 5.78 -0.37 -0.35
CA VAL A 40 5.66 0.76 0.57
C VAL A 40 6.81 0.77 1.57
N ALA A 41 7.15 -0.39 2.15
CA ALA A 41 8.30 -0.51 3.05
C ALA A 41 9.61 -0.07 2.37
N LYS A 42 9.85 -0.54 1.15
CA LYS A 42 11.00 -0.10 0.33
C LYS A 42 10.94 1.39 -0.03
N CYS A 43 9.75 1.95 -0.25
CA CYS A 43 9.59 3.38 -0.49
C CYS A 43 10.02 4.20 0.72
N LEU A 44 9.61 3.77 1.91
CA LEU A 44 9.93 4.39 3.19
C LEU A 44 11.37 4.13 3.66
N GLY A 45 12.15 3.32 2.93
CA GLY A 45 13.55 3.07 3.23
C GLY A 45 13.81 1.82 4.10
N PHE A 46 12.77 1.02 4.37
CA PHE A 46 12.89 -0.26 5.05
C PHE A 46 13.26 -1.38 4.07
N LYS A 47 13.96 -2.39 4.56
CA LYS A 47 14.42 -3.52 3.73
C LYS A 47 13.24 -4.40 3.28
N ASN A 48 12.24 -4.56 4.14
CA ASN A 48 11.01 -5.32 3.90
C ASN A 48 9.88 -4.83 4.83
N SER A 49 8.66 -5.32 4.58
CA SER A 49 7.49 -4.98 5.40
C SER A 49 7.64 -5.45 6.85
N GLN A 50 8.33 -6.56 7.09
CA GLN A 50 8.55 -7.07 8.44
C GLN A 50 9.40 -6.11 9.28
N GLU A 51 10.48 -5.57 8.72
CA GLU A 51 11.36 -4.58 9.35
C GLU A 51 10.62 -3.25 9.60
N MET A 52 9.73 -2.87 8.66
CA MET A 52 8.83 -1.74 8.84
C MET A 52 7.89 -1.95 10.03
N PHE A 53 7.31 -3.14 10.19
CA PHE A 53 6.44 -3.48 11.32
C PHE A 53 7.19 -3.76 12.63
N SER A 54 8.48 -4.07 12.57
CA SER A 54 9.32 -4.20 13.77
C SER A 54 9.84 -2.85 14.28
N ASN A 55 9.60 -1.75 13.55
CA ASN A 55 9.98 -0.42 13.99
C ASN A 55 8.85 0.22 14.82
N ASP A 56 9.07 0.38 16.13
CA ASP A 56 8.11 1.00 17.06
C ASP A 56 7.61 2.38 16.61
N LYS A 57 8.47 3.21 15.99
CA LYS A 57 8.04 4.53 15.50
C LYS A 57 7.08 4.42 14.33
N MET A 58 7.24 3.39 13.50
CA MET A 58 6.35 3.15 12.37
C MET A 58 5.04 2.52 12.81
N LEU A 59 5.07 1.60 13.79
CA LEU A 59 3.87 1.11 14.46
C LEU A 59 3.09 2.24 15.14
N ASP A 60 3.78 3.17 15.80
CA ASP A 60 3.15 4.34 16.42
C ASP A 60 2.55 5.29 15.37
N ALA A 61 3.25 5.51 14.25
CA ALA A 61 2.73 6.30 13.12
C ALA A 61 1.51 5.65 12.46
N LEU A 62 1.55 4.33 12.22
CA LEU A 62 0.42 3.55 11.69
C LEU A 62 -0.75 3.55 12.68
N GLY A 63 -0.48 3.35 13.97
CA GLY A 63 -1.48 3.39 15.03
C GLY A 63 -2.11 4.76 15.18
N LYS A 64 -1.34 5.84 15.05
CA LYS A 64 -1.85 7.23 15.01
C LYS A 64 -2.69 7.47 13.76
N ALA A 65 -2.27 6.99 12.59
CA ALA A 65 -3.04 7.09 11.36
C ALA A 65 -4.39 6.36 11.49
N LEU A 66 -4.38 5.12 12.01
CA LEU A 66 -5.58 4.32 12.33
C LEU A 66 -6.50 4.98 13.36
N LYS A 67 -5.93 5.61 14.39
CA LYS A 67 -6.71 6.31 15.42
C LYS A 67 -7.36 7.59 14.89
N LYS A 68 -6.65 8.30 14.01
CA LYS A 68 -7.10 9.57 13.45
C LYS A 68 -8.14 9.34 12.35
N ASP A 69 -8.01 8.24 11.63
CA ASP A 69 -9.00 7.76 10.69
C ASP A 69 -8.91 6.22 10.60
N PRO A 70 -9.90 5.47 11.11
CA PRO A 70 -9.87 4.00 11.07
C PRO A 70 -9.98 3.44 9.65
N LYS A 71 -10.35 4.26 8.66
CA LYS A 71 -10.24 3.93 7.25
C LYS A 71 -8.89 4.34 6.66
N ALA A 72 -8.04 5.15 7.30
CA ALA A 72 -6.78 5.59 6.69
C ALA A 72 -5.83 4.45 6.32
N ILE A 73 -5.80 3.30 7.00
CA ILE A 73 -5.00 2.15 6.50
C ILE A 73 -5.69 1.41 5.35
N ARG A 74 -7.02 1.53 5.25
CA ARG A 74 -7.82 1.16 4.09
C ARG A 74 -7.63 2.14 2.92
N ASP A 75 -7.35 3.41 3.23
CA ASP A 75 -7.30 4.56 2.33
C ASP A 75 -5.89 5.10 2.02
N THR A 76 -4.82 4.62 2.67
CA THR A 76 -3.41 4.94 2.27
C THR A 76 -3.06 4.34 0.90
N ILE A 77 -4.07 3.76 0.26
CA ILE A 77 -4.08 3.15 -1.04
C ILE A 77 -5.19 3.72 -1.92
N TYR A 78 -5.76 4.84 -1.55
CA TYR A 78 -6.41 5.71 -2.50
C TYR A 78 -5.31 6.59 -3.07
N ILE A 79 -4.67 6.06 -4.12
CA ILE A 79 -4.11 6.97 -5.11
C ILE A 79 -5.30 7.60 -5.79
N ASP A 80 -5.47 8.88 -5.44
CA ASP A 80 -6.00 9.96 -6.26
C ASP A 80 -6.58 9.49 -7.59
N LYS A 81 -7.91 9.53 -7.67
CA LYS A 81 -8.61 9.71 -8.93
C LYS A 81 -8.50 11.19 -9.29
N GLU A 82 -7.46 11.54 -10.03
CA GLU A 82 -7.54 12.60 -11.05
C GLU A 82 -7.43 11.96 -12.44
#